data_AF-A0A7Y7J5P9-F1
#
_entry.id   AF-A0A7Y7J5P9-F1
#
_cell.length_a   1.000
_cell.length_b   1.000
_cell.length_c   1.000
_cell.angle_alpha   90.00
_cell.angle_beta   90.00
_cell.angle_gamma   90.00
#
_symmetry.space_group_name_H-M   'P 1'
#
loop_
_entity.id
_entity.type
_entity.pdbx_description
1 polymer ?
#
loop_
_entity_poly.entity_id
_entity_poly.type
_entity_poly.pdbx_seq_one_letter_code
_entity_poly.pdbx_strand_id
1 'polypeptide(L)' 'MTQTAARQPLTPDTTQLASDLHQLEARLLKTDPKQKPELYRSLYCTISLRQMQLLAKVSQPGASQTH' A
#
# COMPACT_ATOMS: atom_id res chain seq x y z
N MET A 1 -9.18 -15.18 28.26
CA MET A 1 -8.29 -15.81 27.26
C MET A 1 -7.88 -14.73 26.27
N THR A 2 -6.64 -14.25 26.38
CA THR A 2 -6.15 -13.08 25.66
C THR A 2 -5.80 -13.49 24.24
N GLN A 3 -6.52 -12.94 23.26
CA GLN A 3 -6.31 -13.20 21.84
C GLN A 3 -5.00 -12.51 21.41
N THR A 4 -3.92 -13.29 21.34
CA THR A 4 -2.66 -12.86 20.76
C THR A 4 -2.91 -12.52 19.29
N ALA A 5 -2.95 -11.23 18.95
CA ALA A 5 -2.96 -10.78 17.57
C ALA A 5 -1.67 -11.29 16.92
N ALA A 6 -1.79 -12.38 16.16
CA ALA A 6 -0.68 -12.95 15.42
C ALA A 6 -0.13 -11.87 14.50
N ARG A 7 1.10 -11.42 14.75
CA ARG A 7 1.88 -10.61 13.82
C ARG A 7 1.96 -11.39 12.52
N GLN A 8 1.13 -11.02 11.56
CA GLN A 8 1.08 -11.68 10.27
C GLN A 8 2.43 -11.47 9.57
N PRO A 9 3.04 -12.53 9.00
CA PRO A 9 4.20 -12.37 8.15
C PRO A 9 3.81 -11.56 6.92
N LEU A 10 4.54 -10.48 6.63
CA LEU A 10 4.44 -9.74 5.38
C LEU A 10 4.69 -10.73 4.24
N THR A 11 3.64 -11.01 3.46
CA THR A 11 3.79 -11.77 2.21
C THR A 11 4.71 -10.98 1.27
N PRO A 12 5.48 -11.64 0.38
CA PRO A 12 6.34 -10.96 -0.60
C PRO A 12 5.59 -9.88 -1.40
N ASP A 13 4.31 -10.12 -1.68
CA ASP A 13 3.40 -9.21 -2.36
C ASP A 13 3.11 -7.93 -1.55
N THR A 14 2.91 -8.04 -0.24
CA THR A 14 2.76 -6.87 0.65
C THR A 14 4.05 -6.05 0.78
N THR A 15 5.21 -6.69 0.80
CA THR A 15 6.52 -6.00 0.84
C THR A 15 6.77 -5.24 -0.47
N GLN A 16 6.45 -5.86 -1.62
CA GLN A 16 6.57 -5.21 -2.92
C GLN A 16 5.62 -4.01 -3.04
N LEU A 17 4.38 -4.16 -2.54
CA LEU A 17 3.39 -3.07 -2.52
C LEU A 17 3.82 -1.90 -1.63
N ALA A 18 4.44 -2.18 -0.47
CA ALA A 18 4.99 -1.15 0.39
C ALA A 18 6.17 -0.41 -0.26
N SER A 19 7.01 -1.12 -1.02
CA SER A 19 8.11 -0.50 -1.77
C SER A 19 7.61 0.41 -2.90
N ASP A 20 6.61 -0.04 -3.68
CA ASP A 20 5.95 0.76 -4.73
C ASP A 20 5.35 2.05 -4.15
N LEU A 21 4.66 1.96 -3.02
CA LEU A 21 4.11 3.12 -2.32
C LEU A 21 5.19 4.14 -1.96
N HIS A 22 6.30 3.69 -1.39
CA HIS A 22 7.39 4.60 -1.01
C HIS A 22 7.99 5.32 -2.22
N GLN A 23 8.10 4.64 -3.37
CA GLN A 23 8.56 5.26 -4.62
C GLN A 23 7.54 6.29 -5.15
N LEU A 24 6.25 5.98 -5.10
CA LEU A 24 5.19 6.88 -5.54
C LEU A 24 5.11 8.14 -4.65
N GLU A 25 5.23 7.99 -3.33
CA GLU A 25 5.26 9.11 -2.38
C GLU A 25 6.46 10.01 -2.62
N ALA A 26 7.65 9.44 -2.82
CA ALA A 26 8.85 10.21 -3.15
C ALA A 26 8.68 11.01 -4.46
N ARG A 27 7.97 10.44 -5.44
CA ARG A 27 7.66 11.11 -6.70
C ARG A 27 6.59 12.19 -6.55
N LEU A 28 5.58 11.97 -5.70
CA LEU A 28 4.57 12.98 -5.36
C LEU A 28 5.21 14.18 -4.67
N LEU A 29 6.13 13.97 -3.72
CA LEU A 29 6.86 15.03 -3.01
C LEU A 29 7.69 15.92 -3.95
N LYS A 30 8.17 15.36 -5.06
CA LYS A 30 8.91 16.11 -6.09
C LYS A 30 8.01 16.76 -7.15
N THR A 31 6.71 16.48 -7.13
CA THR A 31 5.77 17.00 -8.12
C THR A 31 5.15 18.29 -7.58
N ASP A 32 5.42 19.42 -8.24
CA ASP A 32 4.75 20.68 -7.93
C ASP A 32 3.30 20.66 -8.46
N PRO A 33 2.27 20.75 -7.60
CA PRO A 33 0.87 20.74 -8.00
C PRO A 33 0.47 21.95 -8.84
N LYS A 34 1.21 23.07 -8.80
CA LYS A 34 0.96 24.26 -9.63
C LYS A 34 1.48 24.08 -11.05
N GLN A 35 2.61 23.38 -11.21
CA GLN A 35 3.20 23.13 -12.52
C GLN A 35 2.60 21.90 -13.21
N LYS A 36 2.27 20.84 -12.45
CA LYS A 36 1.75 19.57 -12.98
C LYS A 36 0.55 19.07 -12.17
N PRO A 37 -0.59 19.78 -12.19
CA PRO A 37 -1.76 19.46 -11.37
C PRO A 37 -2.35 18.07 -11.67
N GLU A 38 -2.40 17.68 -12.95
CA GLU A 38 -2.93 16.36 -13.34
C GLU A 38 -2.04 15.21 -12.86
N LEU A 39 -0.72 15.36 -12.99
CA LEU A 39 0.23 14.37 -12.50
C LEU A 39 0.16 14.27 -10.98
N TYR A 40 0.07 15.40 -10.28
CA TYR A 40 -0.06 15.41 -8.82
C TYR A 40 -1.34 14.67 -8.38
N ARG A 41 -2.50 14.99 -8.99
CA ARG A 41 -3.77 14.29 -8.71
C ARG A 41 -3.68 12.80 -9.00
N SER A 42 -3.13 12.43 -10.15
CA SER A 42 -2.96 11.02 -10.55
C SER A 42 -2.08 10.24 -9.56
N LEU A 43 -0.94 10.81 -9.16
CA LEU A 43 -0.06 10.21 -8.16
C LEU A 43 -0.79 10.05 -6.82
N TYR A 44 -1.50 11.08 -6.36
CA TYR A 44 -2.26 11.03 -5.12
C TYR A 44 -3.32 9.93 -5.14
N CYS A 45 -4.15 9.86 -6.19
CA CYS A 45 -5.15 8.81 -6.35
C CYS A 45 -4.53 7.40 -6.39
N THR A 46 -3.41 7.26 -7.10
CA THR A 46 -2.69 5.98 -7.19
C THR A 46 -2.17 5.54 -5.82
N ILE A 47 -1.57 6.45 -5.06
CA ILE A 47 -1.08 6.18 -3.70
C ILE A 47 -2.23 5.75 -2.80
N SER A 48 -3.35 6.48 -2.80
CA SER A 48 -4.52 6.12 -1.98
C SER A 48 -5.05 4.73 -2.32
N LEU A 49 -5.13 4.37 -3.61
CA LEU A 49 -5.59 3.05 -4.03
C LEU A 49 -4.62 1.94 -3.55
N ARG A 50 -3.32 2.16 -3.67
CA ARG A 50 -2.29 1.22 -3.23
C ARG A 50 -2.25 1.07 -1.71
N GLN A 51 -2.47 2.14 -0.96
CA GLN A 51 -2.63 2.09 0.50
C GLN A 51 -3.86 1.26 0.91
N MET A 52 -4.99 1.44 0.21
CA MET A 52 -6.19 0.60 0.45
C MET A 52 -5.93 -0.88 0.09
N GLN A 53 -5.20 -1.17 -0.99
CA GLN A 53 -4.81 -2.54 -1.33
C GLN A 53 -3.89 -3.15 -0.26
N LEU A 54 -2.95 -2.38 0.28
CA LEU A 54 -2.07 -2.83 1.35
C LEU A 54 -2.87 -3.13 2.62
N LEU A 55 -3.76 -2.22 3.02
CA LEU A 55 -4.67 -2.40 4.14
C LEU A 55 -5.54 -3.65 3.95
N ALA A 56 -6.10 -3.86 2.75
CA ALA A 56 -6.92 -5.03 2.45
C ALA A 56 -6.12 -6.34 2.56
N LYS A 57 -4.87 -6.36 2.08
CA LYS A 57 -4.00 -7.55 2.15
C LYS A 57 -3.54 -7.87 3.58
N VAL A 58 -3.24 -6.84 4.38
CA VAL A 58 -2.91 -6.99 5.81
C VAL A 58 -4.16 -7.32 6.64
N SER A 59 -5.35 -6.94 6.17
CA SER A 59 -6.61 -7.23 6.85
C SER A 59 -7.23 -8.57 6.44
N GLN A 60 -6.60 -9.35 5.55
CA GLN A 60 -7.06 -10.69 5.20
C GLN A 60 -6.33 -11.74 6.06
N PRO A 61 -6.96 -12.29 7.11
CA PRO A 61 -6.45 -13.48 7.76
C PRO A 61 -6.80 -14.69 6.89
N GLY A 62 -5.81 -15.19 6.14
CA GLY A 62 -5.87 -16.53 5.56
C GLY A 62 -6.98 -16.78 4.54
N ALA A 63 -6.81 -16.30 3.31
CA ALA A 63 -7.31 -17.04 2.16
C ALA A 63 -6.10 -17.80 1.57
N SER A 64 -6.12 -19.13 1.68
CA SER A 64 -5.17 -20.10 1.08
C SER A 64 -4.05 -20.63 1.98
N GLN A 65 -4.40 -21.56 2.87
CA GLN A 65 -3.68 -22.83 3.00
C GLN A 65 -4.71 -23.95 3.22
N THR A 66 -5.39 -24.32 2.14
CA THR A 66 -5.99 -25.65 1.99
C THR A 66 -5.35 -26.25 0.76
N HIS A 67 -4.36 -27.10 0.97
CA HIS A 67 -3.83 -28.03 -0.02
C HIS A 67 -3.69 -29.38 0.64
#